data_AF-A0A2E6DPS6-F1
#
_entry.id   AF-A0A2E6DPS6-F1
#
_cell.length_a   1.000
_cell.length_b   1.000
_cell.length_c   1.000
_cell.angle_alpha   90.00
_cell.angle_beta   90.00
_cell.angle_gamma   90.00
#
_symmetry.space_group_name_H-M   'P 1'
#
loop_
_entity.id
_entity.type
_entity.pdbx_description
1 polymer ?
#
loop_
_entity_poly.entity_id
_entity_poly.type
_entity_poly.pdbx_seq_one_letter_code
_entity_poly.pdbx_strand_id
1 'polypeptide(L)'
;MNSDRLWYAAYGSNVLRARFLLYLRGGSYQEGHREHVGARDRQEPGRESPVIHGPWHLHFGLSSSRWGGGVAFLDPDDDQDASVRCWNITQEQFVDVAAQENGMLPGDLEINIDKVVAEKQAEIGTSWYARVVCLGEYRGQPVMTFTSSQPPKPSPPGEAYLKVILEGFLEAEPTLLGQHVDRLLRAEGVAPQWSRETLVGLVNRAT
;
A
#
# COMPACT_ATOMS: atom_id res chain seq x y z
N MET A 1 3.97 17.71 21.40
CA MET A 1 5.13 17.19 20.64
C MET A 1 4.56 16.20 19.66
N ASN A 2 4.56 16.51 18.36
CA ASN A 2 4.15 15.51 17.37
C ASN A 2 5.13 14.35 17.44
N SER A 3 4.60 13.14 17.51
CA SER A 3 5.37 11.91 17.40
C SER A 3 6.16 11.94 16.09
N ASP A 4 7.46 11.61 16.13
CA ASP A 4 8.29 11.43 14.93
C ASP A 4 7.89 10.19 14.10
N ARG A 5 6.87 9.48 14.58
CA ARG A 5 6.26 8.32 13.91
C ARG A 5 4.84 8.60 13.46
N LEU A 6 4.49 7.98 12.35
CA LEU A 6 3.19 7.98 11.70
C LEU A 6 2.78 6.55 11.32
N TRP A 7 1.54 6.38 10.87
CA TRP A 7 1.06 5.13 10.30
C TRP A 7 1.10 5.21 8.77
N TYR A 8 1.99 4.45 8.13
CA TYR A 8 1.95 4.29 6.68
C TYR A 8 0.88 3.26 6.30
N ALA A 9 -0.21 3.73 5.69
CA ALA A 9 -1.31 2.91 5.19
C ALA A 9 -0.97 2.31 3.82
N ALA A 10 -0.51 1.06 3.82
CA ALA A 10 -0.29 0.28 2.61
C ALA A 10 -1.60 -0.38 2.14
N TYR A 11 -1.84 -0.38 0.82
CA TYR A 11 -3.03 -0.98 0.20
C TYR A 11 -2.69 -1.89 -1.00
N GLY A 12 -1.45 -1.84 -1.51
CA GLY A 12 -0.93 -2.71 -2.56
C GLY A 12 0.02 -3.77 -2.00
N SER A 13 1.06 -4.18 -2.75
CA SER A 13 1.97 -5.25 -2.29
C SER A 13 2.66 -4.99 -0.94
N ASN A 14 2.77 -3.73 -0.50
CA ASN A 14 3.38 -3.38 0.78
C ASN A 14 2.52 -3.78 1.99
N VAL A 15 1.32 -4.35 1.80
CA VAL A 15 0.58 -4.99 2.90
C VAL A 15 1.26 -6.27 3.38
N LEU A 16 2.07 -6.92 2.54
CA LEU A 16 2.87 -8.08 2.94
C LEU A 16 4.17 -7.61 3.60
N ARG A 17 4.47 -8.10 4.81
CA ARG A 17 5.64 -7.66 5.58
C ARG A 17 6.95 -7.91 4.84
N ALA A 18 7.09 -9.08 4.23
CA ALA A 18 8.28 -9.46 3.47
C ALA A 18 8.53 -8.50 2.29
N ARG A 19 7.47 -7.92 1.69
CA ARG A 19 7.59 -6.89 0.66
C ARG A 19 7.95 -5.54 1.26
N PHE A 20 7.20 -5.12 2.28
CA PHE A 20 7.40 -3.80 2.88
C PHE A 20 8.81 -3.62 3.46
N LEU A 21 9.36 -4.63 4.13
CA LEU A 21 10.69 -4.55 4.71
C LEU A 21 11.81 -4.32 3.68
N LEU A 22 11.60 -4.64 2.39
CA LEU A 22 12.60 -4.34 1.36
C LEU A 22 12.73 -2.83 1.12
N TYR A 23 11.66 -2.06 1.29
CA TYR A 23 11.75 -0.60 1.20
C TYR A 23 12.53 0.02 2.36
N LEU A 24 12.62 -0.68 3.49
CA LEU A 24 13.40 -0.23 4.66
C LEU A 24 14.84 -0.77 4.63
N ARG A 25 15.02 -2.07 4.41
CA ARG A 25 16.31 -2.75 4.53
C ARG A 25 17.09 -2.85 3.23
N GLY A 26 16.41 -2.71 2.09
CA GLY A 26 16.94 -2.99 0.75
C GLY A 26 16.84 -4.47 0.36
N GLY A 27 17.24 -4.78 -0.87
CA GLY A 27 17.24 -6.12 -1.45
C GLY A 27 16.13 -6.35 -2.49
N SER A 28 15.93 -7.59 -2.91
CA SER A 28 14.91 -7.96 -3.91
C SER A 28 13.94 -8.98 -3.35
N TYR A 29 12.69 -8.94 -3.83
CA TYR A 29 11.63 -9.85 -3.39
C TYR A 29 11.73 -11.22 -4.06
N GLN A 30 11.82 -11.21 -5.39
CA GLN A 30 11.85 -12.37 -6.26
C GLN A 30 12.74 -12.07 -7.46
N GLU A 31 13.18 -13.11 -8.16
CA GLU A 31 13.93 -12.95 -9.41
C GLU A 31 13.12 -12.08 -10.41
N GLY A 32 13.80 -11.14 -11.07
CA GLY A 32 13.16 -10.19 -11.99
C GLY A 32 12.48 -8.97 -11.32
N HIS A 33 12.37 -8.94 -9.99
CA HIS A 33 11.96 -7.72 -9.28
C HIS A 33 13.12 -6.74 -9.16
N ARG A 34 12.82 -5.44 -9.22
CA ARG A 34 13.81 -4.38 -9.01
C ARG A 34 14.37 -4.50 -7.59
N GLU A 35 15.68 -4.34 -7.47
CA GLU A 35 16.34 -4.21 -6.18
C GLU A 35 15.97 -2.88 -5.52
N HIS A 36 15.52 -2.96 -4.27
CA HIS A 36 15.24 -1.82 -3.41
C HIS A 36 16.53 -1.37 -2.74
N VAL A 37 16.75 -0.06 -2.68
CA VAL A 37 17.93 0.53 -2.02
C VAL A 37 17.82 0.40 -0.50
N GLY A 38 16.58 0.44 0.02
CA GLY A 38 16.30 0.54 1.44
C GLY A 38 16.35 1.98 1.92
N ALA A 39 15.64 2.28 3.00
CA ALA A 39 15.60 3.61 3.60
C ALA A 39 16.94 3.98 4.26
N ARG A 40 17.11 5.26 4.57
CA ARG A 40 18.24 5.77 5.35
C ARG A 40 18.20 5.23 6.77
N ASP A 41 17.04 5.28 7.42
CA ASP A 41 16.74 4.52 8.64
C ASP A 41 16.18 3.13 8.31
N ARG A 42 17.00 2.09 8.54
CA ARG A 42 16.68 0.68 8.24
C ARG A 42 16.02 -0.07 9.40
N GLN A 43 15.66 0.62 10.48
CA GLN A 43 15.01 -0.01 11.62
C GLN A 43 13.66 -0.64 11.24
N GLU A 44 13.26 -1.64 12.04
CA GLU A 44 11.95 -2.25 11.85
C GLU A 44 10.80 -1.26 12.06
N PRO A 45 9.66 -1.50 11.39
CA PRO A 45 8.40 -0.87 11.79
C PRO A 45 8.08 -1.20 13.25
N GLY A 46 7.18 -0.42 13.84
CA GLY A 46 6.64 -0.73 15.17
C GLY A 46 6.03 -2.13 15.21
N ARG A 47 5.92 -2.69 16.42
CA ARG A 47 5.47 -4.08 16.61
C ARG A 47 4.06 -4.35 16.08
N GLU A 48 3.20 -3.34 16.10
CA GLU A 48 1.83 -3.43 15.63
C GLU A 48 1.75 -3.01 14.16
N SER A 49 0.88 -3.71 13.42
CA SER A 49 0.53 -3.36 12.04
C SER A 49 -0.97 -3.56 11.79
N PRO A 50 -1.85 -2.71 12.35
CA PRO A 50 -3.29 -2.92 12.30
C PRO A 50 -3.82 -2.82 10.87
N VAL A 51 -4.88 -3.57 10.58
CA VAL A 51 -5.70 -3.34 9.39
C VAL A 51 -6.77 -2.31 9.76
N ILE A 52 -6.92 -1.30 8.90
CA ILE A 52 -7.94 -0.25 9.05
C ILE A 52 -8.82 -0.27 7.81
N HIS A 53 -10.11 -0.04 8.02
CA HIS A 53 -11.09 0.15 6.97
C HIS A 53 -11.57 1.60 7.00
N GLY A 54 -11.82 2.16 5.83
CA GLY A 54 -12.25 3.54 5.70
C GLY A 54 -13.06 3.77 4.43
N PRO A 55 -13.65 4.97 4.28
CA PRO A 55 -14.45 5.34 3.13
C PRO A 55 -13.55 5.66 1.94
N TRP A 56 -12.85 4.64 1.46
CA TRP A 56 -11.89 4.72 0.37
C TRP A 56 -12.20 3.65 -0.66
N HIS A 57 -11.74 3.87 -1.88
CA HIS A 57 -11.93 2.95 -2.99
C HIS A 57 -10.57 2.47 -3.51
N LEU A 58 -10.34 1.17 -3.35
CA LEU A 58 -9.21 0.51 -3.98
C LEU A 58 -9.55 0.26 -5.45
N HIS A 59 -8.67 0.63 -6.37
CA HIS A 59 -8.83 0.29 -7.78
C HIS A 59 -7.51 -0.19 -8.37
N PHE A 60 -7.60 -1.00 -9.42
CA PHE A 60 -6.46 -1.54 -10.13
C PHE A 60 -6.41 -0.99 -11.55
N GLY A 61 -5.25 -0.47 -11.93
CA GLY A 61 -5.06 0.13 -13.25
C GLY A 61 -3.65 -0.04 -13.77
N LEU A 62 -3.42 0.49 -14.97
CA LEU A 62 -2.16 0.34 -15.71
C LEU A 62 -1.80 -1.14 -15.94
N SER A 63 -0.53 -1.43 -16.18
CA SER A 63 -0.04 -2.81 -16.32
C SER A 63 1.40 -2.90 -15.83
N SER A 64 1.66 -3.91 -15.01
CA SER A 64 2.97 -4.27 -14.51
C SER A 64 3.28 -5.70 -14.96
N SER A 65 4.33 -5.87 -15.76
CA SER A 65 4.82 -7.20 -16.17
C SER A 65 5.23 -8.05 -14.96
N ARG A 66 5.76 -7.43 -13.91
CA ARG A 66 6.16 -8.10 -12.66
C ARG A 66 4.97 -8.67 -11.89
N TRP A 67 3.82 -8.00 -11.98
CA TRP A 67 2.61 -8.38 -11.27
C TRP A 67 1.58 -9.08 -12.16
N GLY A 68 1.88 -9.26 -13.44
CA GLY A 68 1.02 -9.93 -14.41
C GLY A 68 -0.32 -9.22 -14.64
N GLY A 69 -0.40 -7.90 -14.40
CA GLY A 69 -1.65 -7.14 -14.51
C GLY A 69 -1.58 -5.74 -13.91
N GLY A 70 -2.75 -5.17 -13.62
CA GLY A 70 -2.90 -3.85 -13.00
C GLY A 70 -2.31 -3.77 -11.58
N VAL A 71 -1.88 -2.58 -11.21
CA VAL A 71 -1.37 -2.26 -9.86
C VAL A 71 -2.37 -1.43 -9.09
N ALA A 72 -2.25 -1.45 -7.77
CA ALA A 72 -3.24 -0.87 -6.87
C ALA A 72 -3.07 0.65 -6.74
N PHE A 73 -4.19 1.34 -6.60
CA PHE A 73 -4.32 2.75 -6.30
C PHE A 73 -5.48 2.92 -5.30
N LEU A 74 -5.37 3.90 -4.41
CA LEU A 74 -6.41 4.19 -3.43
C LEU A 74 -6.99 5.57 -3.72
N ASP A 75 -8.31 5.65 -3.92
CA ASP A 75 -9.04 6.90 -3.94
C ASP A 75 -9.55 7.21 -2.52
N PRO A 76 -9.06 8.28 -1.88
CA PRO A 76 -9.49 8.66 -0.53
C PRO A 76 -10.89 9.31 -0.49
N ASP A 77 -11.45 9.67 -1.65
CA ASP A 77 -12.68 10.48 -1.76
C ASP A 77 -13.90 9.67 -2.25
N ASP A 78 -13.75 8.37 -2.52
CA ASP A 78 -14.83 7.46 -2.94
C ASP A 78 -15.02 6.34 -1.92
N ASP A 79 -16.22 6.22 -1.37
CA ASP A 79 -16.54 5.26 -0.30
C ASP A 79 -16.96 3.89 -0.86
N GLN A 80 -16.00 2.96 -0.93
CA GLN A 80 -16.24 1.55 -1.28
C GLN A 80 -15.74 0.58 -0.19
N ASP A 81 -15.56 1.06 1.05
CA ASP A 81 -15.08 0.28 2.22
C ASP A 81 -13.79 -0.53 1.92
N ALA A 82 -12.74 0.16 1.46
CA ALA A 82 -11.43 -0.44 1.22
C ALA A 82 -10.64 -0.64 2.53
N SER A 83 -9.64 -1.54 2.48
CA SER A 83 -8.74 -1.85 3.59
C SER A 83 -7.32 -1.36 3.33
N VAL A 84 -6.65 -0.96 4.40
CA VAL A 84 -5.21 -0.69 4.41
C VAL A 84 -4.57 -1.44 5.57
N ARG A 85 -3.32 -1.88 5.42
CA ARG A 85 -2.48 -2.33 6.54
C ARG A 85 -1.54 -1.20 6.91
N CYS A 86 -1.58 -0.79 8.17
CA CYS A 86 -0.84 0.36 8.66
C CYS A 86 0.48 -0.06 9.31
N TRP A 87 1.60 0.44 8.81
CA TRP A 87 2.93 0.24 9.40
C TRP A 87 3.33 1.44 10.23
N ASN A 88 3.65 1.26 11.50
CA ASN A 88 4.17 2.36 12.31
C ASN A 88 5.62 2.62 11.96
N ILE A 89 5.95 3.74 11.33
CA ILE A 89 7.31 4.08 10.86
C ILE A 89 7.65 5.53 11.17
N THR A 90 8.93 5.89 11.11
CA THR A 90 9.33 7.30 11.26
C THR A 90 8.89 8.13 10.05
N GLN A 91 8.80 9.45 10.21
CA GLN A 91 8.54 10.35 9.10
C GLN A 91 9.61 10.21 8.01
N GLU A 92 10.89 10.11 8.39
CA GLU A 92 11.99 9.90 7.43
C GLU A 92 11.81 8.62 6.61
N GLN A 93 11.46 7.51 7.27
CA GLN A 93 11.17 6.24 6.59
C GLN A 93 10.01 6.38 5.61
N PHE A 94 8.95 7.08 5.98
CA PHE A 94 7.81 7.32 5.08
C PHE A 94 8.22 8.08 3.81
N VAL A 95 9.03 9.13 3.96
CA VAL A 95 9.54 9.91 2.83
C VAL A 95 10.46 9.06 1.94
N ASP A 96 11.30 8.22 2.52
CA ASP A 96 12.19 7.32 1.77
C ASP A 96 11.43 6.21 1.02
N VAL A 97 10.34 5.70 1.60
CA VAL A 97 9.44 4.77 0.93
C VAL A 97 8.77 5.50 -0.26
N ALA A 98 8.22 6.69 -0.04
CA ALA A 98 7.58 7.48 -1.08
C ALA A 98 8.55 7.83 -2.23
N ALA A 99 9.79 8.21 -1.92
CA ALA A 99 10.85 8.45 -2.91
C ALA A 99 11.07 7.23 -3.81
N GLN A 100 11.25 6.05 -3.20
CA GLN A 100 11.49 4.80 -3.93
C GLN A 100 10.30 4.41 -4.81
N GLU A 101 9.06 4.59 -4.33
CA GLU A 101 7.84 4.31 -5.11
C GLU A 101 7.69 5.26 -6.31
N ASN A 102 8.24 6.48 -6.19
CA ASN A 102 8.30 7.47 -7.26
C ASN A 102 9.57 7.34 -8.12
N GLY A 103 10.38 6.31 -7.92
CA GLY A 103 11.58 6.02 -8.71
C GLY A 103 12.82 6.85 -8.36
N MET A 104 12.78 7.60 -7.27
CA MET A 104 13.87 8.43 -6.74
C MET A 104 14.71 7.64 -5.72
N LEU A 105 15.86 8.19 -5.30
CA LEU A 105 16.64 7.61 -4.20
C LEU A 105 16.10 8.10 -2.84
N PRO A 106 16.24 7.30 -1.77
CA PRO A 106 16.04 7.77 -0.40
C PRO A 106 16.82 9.06 -0.13
N GLY A 107 16.14 10.09 0.40
CA GLY A 107 16.70 11.43 0.61
C GLY A 107 16.55 12.43 -0.56
N ASP A 108 16.12 12.01 -1.75
CA ASP A 108 15.90 12.92 -2.89
C ASP A 108 14.55 13.65 -2.83
N LEU A 109 13.65 13.20 -1.95
CA LEU A 109 12.32 13.74 -1.78
C LEU A 109 12.20 14.44 -0.42
N GLU A 110 11.53 15.59 -0.41
CA GLU A 110 11.16 16.31 0.81
C GLU A 110 9.63 16.43 0.91
N ILE A 111 9.07 16.01 2.05
CA ILE A 111 7.64 16.14 2.35
C ILE A 111 7.48 16.80 3.70
N ASN A 112 6.76 17.90 3.76
CA ASN A 112 6.36 18.51 5.03
C ASN A 112 5.11 17.80 5.58
N ILE A 113 5.31 16.82 6.46
CA ILE A 113 4.24 15.99 7.02
C ILE A 113 3.18 16.83 7.74
N ASP A 114 3.58 17.82 8.54
CA ASP A 114 2.62 18.68 9.26
C ASP A 114 1.73 19.46 8.28
N LYS A 115 2.29 19.93 7.16
CA LYS A 115 1.52 20.57 6.09
C LYS A 115 0.53 19.61 5.45
N VAL A 116 0.94 18.37 5.14
CA VAL A 116 0.02 17.36 4.59
C VAL A 116 -1.09 17.00 5.59
N VAL A 117 -0.80 16.96 6.88
CA VAL A 117 -1.83 16.73 7.91
C VAL A 117 -2.84 17.88 7.95
N ALA A 118 -2.36 19.13 7.87
CA ALA A 118 -3.20 20.32 7.88
C ALA A 118 -4.05 20.46 6.60
N GLU A 119 -3.46 20.20 5.43
CA GLU A 119 -4.08 20.36 4.11
C GLU A 119 -4.72 19.08 3.57
N LYS A 120 -4.64 17.97 4.33
CA LYS A 120 -5.06 16.60 3.99
C LYS A 120 -4.32 15.92 2.84
N GLN A 121 -3.64 16.66 1.97
CA GLN A 121 -2.88 16.09 0.86
C GLN A 121 -1.77 17.04 0.38
N ALA A 122 -0.81 16.48 -0.37
CA ALA A 122 0.17 17.26 -1.13
C ALA A 122 0.62 16.49 -2.39
N GLU A 123 0.90 17.25 -3.44
CA GLU A 123 1.56 16.72 -4.64
C GLU A 123 3.08 16.74 -4.45
N ILE A 124 3.74 15.63 -4.77
CA ILE A 124 5.17 15.39 -4.55
C ILE A 124 5.93 15.07 -5.85
N GLY A 125 5.28 15.19 -7.01
CA GLY A 125 5.92 14.97 -8.31
C GLY A 125 4.93 14.72 -9.45
N THR A 126 5.35 13.94 -10.43
CA THR A 126 4.54 13.58 -11.63
C THR A 126 4.47 12.07 -11.89
N SER A 127 4.98 11.25 -10.96
CA SER A 127 4.91 9.80 -11.07
C SER A 127 3.49 9.25 -10.78
N TRP A 128 3.30 7.94 -10.94
CA TRP A 128 2.03 7.26 -10.63
C TRP A 128 1.59 7.39 -9.17
N TYR A 129 2.52 7.61 -8.24
CA TYR A 129 2.24 7.73 -6.80
C TYR A 129 2.63 9.10 -6.25
N ALA A 130 2.40 10.14 -7.06
CA ALA A 130 2.84 11.50 -6.78
C ALA A 130 1.92 12.32 -5.85
N ARG A 131 0.87 11.73 -5.27
CA ARG A 131 -0.01 12.39 -4.29
C ARG A 131 0.12 11.73 -2.93
N VAL A 132 0.54 12.49 -1.92
CA VAL A 132 0.55 12.07 -0.52
C VAL A 132 -0.75 12.50 0.15
N VAL A 133 -1.38 11.63 0.93
CA VAL A 133 -2.68 11.87 1.56
C VAL A 133 -2.63 11.50 3.04
N CYS A 134 -3.21 12.36 3.88
CA CYS A 134 -3.54 12.07 5.28
C CYS A 134 -4.98 11.55 5.36
N LEU A 135 -5.12 10.23 5.53
CA LEU A 135 -6.40 9.53 5.59
C LEU A 135 -7.15 9.74 6.92
N GLY A 136 -6.50 10.36 7.91
CA GLY A 136 -7.06 10.57 9.23
C GLY A 136 -6.03 10.35 10.33
N GLU A 137 -6.50 9.93 11.49
CA GLU A 137 -5.69 9.65 12.66
C GLU A 137 -6.03 8.28 13.23
N TYR A 138 -5.00 7.55 13.68
CA TYR A 138 -5.17 6.32 14.42
C TYR A 138 -4.26 6.33 15.66
N ARG A 139 -4.86 6.16 16.83
CA ARG A 139 -4.17 6.18 18.14
C ARG A 139 -3.28 7.43 18.34
N GLY A 140 -3.76 8.62 17.97
CA GLY A 140 -3.01 9.87 18.17
C GLY A 140 -1.91 10.15 17.13
N GLN A 141 -1.82 9.34 16.06
CA GLN A 141 -0.82 9.50 15.00
C GLN A 141 -1.49 9.57 13.62
N PRO A 142 -0.97 10.40 12.69
CA PRO A 142 -1.55 10.53 11.37
C PRO A 142 -1.42 9.22 10.57
N VAL A 143 -2.46 8.91 9.81
CA VAL A 143 -2.47 7.79 8.85
C VAL A 143 -2.19 8.35 7.47
N MET A 144 -1.03 8.03 6.92
CA MET A 144 -0.50 8.60 5.69
C MET A 144 -0.38 7.54 4.61
N THR A 145 -0.68 7.92 3.38
CA THR A 145 -0.43 7.08 2.21
C THR A 145 0.07 7.92 1.04
N PHE A 146 0.46 7.27 -0.04
CA PHE A 146 0.72 7.91 -1.32
C PHE A 146 -0.05 7.14 -2.39
N THR A 147 -0.66 7.87 -3.33
CA THR A 147 -1.53 7.35 -4.38
C THR A 147 -1.37 8.20 -5.64
N SER A 148 -2.14 7.90 -6.69
CA SER A 148 -2.16 8.73 -7.90
C SER A 148 -2.99 9.99 -7.70
N SER A 149 -2.53 11.11 -8.27
CA SER A 149 -3.32 12.34 -8.44
C SER A 149 -4.35 12.22 -9.58
N GLN A 150 -4.14 11.26 -10.48
CA GLN A 150 -5.04 10.96 -11.60
C GLN A 150 -5.24 9.44 -11.68
N PRO A 151 -6.37 8.92 -11.18
CA PRO A 151 -6.72 7.51 -11.27
C PRO A 151 -6.59 6.99 -12.72
N PRO A 152 -5.77 5.95 -12.97
CA PRO A 152 -5.64 5.39 -14.31
C PRO A 152 -6.88 4.59 -14.70
N LYS A 153 -7.02 4.31 -16.01
CA LYS A 153 -8.07 3.40 -16.48
C LYS A 153 -7.96 2.03 -15.81
N PRO A 154 -9.09 1.41 -15.44
CA PRO A 154 -9.10 0.10 -14.81
C PRO A 154 -8.45 -0.99 -15.65
N SER A 155 -7.72 -1.88 -14.99
CA SER A 155 -7.02 -3.01 -15.58
C SER A 155 -6.89 -4.12 -14.54
N PRO A 156 -7.24 -5.37 -14.87
CA PRO A 156 -7.31 -6.42 -13.88
C PRO A 156 -5.92 -6.76 -13.32
N PRO A 157 -5.78 -6.92 -11.99
CA PRO A 157 -4.53 -7.38 -11.39
C PRO A 157 -4.26 -8.85 -11.72
N GLY A 158 -3.00 -9.23 -11.72
CA GLY A 158 -2.59 -10.61 -11.91
C GLY A 158 -2.66 -11.46 -10.64
N GLU A 159 -2.63 -12.78 -10.81
CA GLU A 159 -2.74 -13.76 -9.73
C GLU A 159 -1.72 -13.54 -8.60
N ALA A 160 -0.45 -13.40 -8.98
CA ALA A 160 0.65 -13.23 -8.05
C ALA A 160 0.48 -11.98 -7.18
N TYR A 161 -0.08 -10.91 -7.74
CA TYR A 161 -0.29 -9.65 -7.02
C TYR A 161 -1.43 -9.75 -6.01
N LEU A 162 -2.57 -10.31 -6.42
CA LEU A 162 -3.70 -10.54 -5.52
C LEU A 162 -3.34 -11.50 -4.39
N LYS A 163 -2.57 -12.55 -4.69
CA LYS A 163 -2.06 -13.47 -3.67
C LYS A 163 -1.23 -12.74 -2.61
N VAL A 164 -0.28 -11.90 -3.02
CA VAL A 164 0.54 -11.08 -2.10
C VAL A 164 -0.32 -10.15 -1.24
N ILE A 165 -1.33 -9.51 -1.84
CA ILE A 165 -2.25 -8.63 -1.09
C ILE A 165 -3.02 -9.43 -0.03
N LEU A 166 -3.61 -10.55 -0.41
CA LEU A 166 -4.37 -11.41 0.51
C LEU A 166 -3.48 -11.99 1.62
N GLU A 167 -2.29 -12.50 1.29
CA GLU A 167 -1.32 -12.99 2.26
C GLU A 167 -0.93 -11.90 3.25
N GLY A 168 -0.71 -10.67 2.79
CA GLY A 168 -0.33 -9.57 3.68
C GLY A 168 -1.44 -9.12 4.63
N PHE A 169 -2.70 -9.17 4.20
CA PHE A 169 -3.82 -8.93 5.11
C PHE A 169 -4.02 -10.09 6.10
N LEU A 170 -3.94 -11.33 5.65
CA LEU A 170 -4.04 -12.52 6.51
C LEU A 170 -2.89 -12.63 7.51
N GLU A 171 -1.70 -12.11 7.20
CA GLU A 171 -0.61 -12.05 8.16
C GLU A 171 -0.96 -11.17 9.38
N ALA A 172 -1.81 -10.15 9.19
CA ALA A 172 -2.32 -9.30 10.27
C ALA A 172 -3.62 -9.83 10.89
N GLU A 173 -4.51 -10.41 10.08
CA GLU A 173 -5.84 -10.88 10.48
C GLU A 173 -6.11 -12.32 9.93
N PRO A 174 -5.48 -13.37 10.50
CA PRO A 174 -5.46 -14.72 9.92
C PRO A 174 -6.82 -15.38 9.75
N THR A 175 -7.83 -14.94 10.51
CA THR A 175 -9.16 -15.55 10.53
C THR A 175 -10.17 -14.84 9.61
N LEU A 176 -9.76 -13.77 8.91
CA LEU A 176 -10.67 -12.88 8.19
C LEU A 176 -10.62 -12.99 6.65
N LEU A 177 -10.20 -14.15 6.12
CA LEU A 177 -10.11 -14.38 4.67
C LEU A 177 -11.38 -13.97 3.91
N GLY A 178 -12.55 -14.37 4.41
CA GLY A 178 -13.82 -14.05 3.77
C GLY A 178 -14.04 -12.53 3.63
N GLN A 179 -13.70 -11.76 4.67
CA GLN A 179 -13.88 -10.31 4.69
C GLN A 179 -12.86 -9.61 3.77
N HIS A 180 -11.61 -10.07 3.72
CA HIS A 180 -10.61 -9.52 2.81
C HIS A 180 -10.96 -9.77 1.35
N VAL A 181 -11.46 -10.98 1.02
CA VAL A 181 -11.93 -11.31 -0.32
C VAL A 181 -13.13 -10.45 -0.72
N ASP A 182 -14.11 -10.25 0.18
CA ASP A 182 -15.26 -9.39 -0.12
C ASP A 182 -14.87 -7.94 -0.43
N ARG A 183 -13.94 -7.38 0.34
CA ARG A 183 -13.44 -6.03 0.09
C ARG A 183 -12.64 -5.93 -1.20
N LEU A 184 -11.85 -6.95 -1.51
CA LEU A 184 -11.09 -6.98 -2.76
C LEU A 184 -12.02 -7.10 -3.98
N LEU A 185 -13.15 -7.79 -3.86
CA LEU A 185 -14.17 -7.88 -4.92
C LEU A 185 -14.89 -6.55 -5.19
N ARG A 186 -14.90 -5.61 -4.23
CA ARG A 186 -15.43 -4.26 -4.43
C ARG A 186 -14.44 -3.36 -5.19
N ALA A 187 -13.17 -3.74 -5.24
CA ALA A 187 -12.16 -2.94 -5.91
C ALA A 187 -12.34 -2.96 -7.43
N GLU A 188 -12.33 -1.79 -8.05
CA GLU A 188 -12.46 -1.68 -9.49
C GLU A 188 -11.29 -2.38 -10.20
N GLY A 189 -11.60 -3.18 -11.22
CA GLY A 189 -10.64 -4.03 -11.93
C GLY A 189 -10.55 -5.48 -11.41
N VAL A 190 -11.11 -5.79 -10.23
CA VAL A 190 -11.12 -7.18 -9.71
C VAL A 190 -12.29 -7.96 -10.30
N ALA A 191 -13.53 -7.57 -10.01
CA ALA A 191 -14.71 -8.15 -10.66
C ALA A 191 -14.90 -7.56 -12.07
N PRO A 192 -15.41 -8.33 -13.05
CA PRO A 192 -15.81 -9.74 -12.98
C PRO A 192 -14.67 -10.73 -13.28
N GLN A 193 -13.44 -10.25 -13.52
CA GLN A 193 -12.31 -11.10 -13.94
C GLN A 193 -11.90 -12.12 -12.87
N TRP A 194 -12.07 -11.74 -11.60
CA TRP A 194 -11.83 -12.58 -10.43
C TRP A 194 -13.15 -12.85 -9.71
N SER A 195 -13.34 -14.09 -9.27
CA SER A 195 -14.49 -14.49 -8.47
C SER A 195 -14.04 -14.75 -7.03
N ARG A 196 -15.01 -14.80 -6.11
CA ARG A 196 -14.78 -15.16 -4.72
C ARG A 196 -14.05 -16.50 -4.61
N GLU A 197 -14.47 -17.49 -5.40
CA GLU A 197 -13.89 -18.84 -5.43
C GLU A 197 -12.43 -18.82 -5.89
N THR A 198 -12.12 -18.07 -6.96
CA THR A 198 -10.75 -18.00 -7.47
C THR A 198 -9.83 -17.29 -6.49
N LEU A 199 -10.29 -16.21 -5.85
CA LEU A 199 -9.54 -15.47 -4.82
C LEU A 199 -9.27 -16.31 -3.57
N VAL A 200 -10.29 -16.99 -3.04
CA VAL A 200 -10.12 -17.94 -1.90
C VAL A 200 -9.14 -19.05 -2.29
N GLY A 201 -9.21 -19.52 -3.54
CA GLY A 201 -8.30 -20.53 -4.08
C GLY A 201 -6.83 -20.08 -4.20
N LEU A 202 -6.50 -18.79 -4.13
CA LEU A 202 -5.11 -18.31 -4.21
C LEU A 202 -4.31 -18.62 -2.95
N VAL A 203 -4.96 -18.51 -1.79
CA VAL A 203 -4.33 -18.70 -0.47
C VAL A 203 -4.44 -20.12 0.04
N ASN A 204 -5.48 -20.87 -0.37
CA ASN A 204 -5.65 -22.27 0.01
C ASN A 204 -4.72 -23.26 -0.72
N ARG A 205 -4.08 -22.82 -1.81
CA ARG A 205 -3.14 -23.67 -2.59
C ARG A 205 -1.73 -23.75 -1.98
N ALA A 206 -1.54 -23.22 -0.76
CA ALA A 206 -0.26 -23.18 -0.06
C ALA A 206 -0.14 -24.22 1.09
N THR A 207 -0.92 -25.31 1.07
CA THR A 207 -0.72 -26.48 1.94
C THR A 207 -0.25 -27.70 1.16
#